data_AF-A0A291LYX5-F1
#
_entry.id   AF-A0A291LYX5-F1
#
_cell.length_a   1.000
_cell.length_b   1.000
_cell.length_c   1.000
_cell.angle_alpha   90.00
_cell.angle_beta   90.00
_cell.angle_gamma   90.00
#
_symmetry.space_group_name_H-M   'P 1'
#
loop_
_entity.id
_entity.type
_entity.pdbx_description
1 polymer ?
#
loop_
_entity_poly.entity_id
_entity_poly.type
_entity_poly.pdbx_seq_one_letter_code
_entity_poly.pdbx_strand_id
1 'polypeptide(L)'
;MTHYSAVLIIPADLLDKANALGAAMGHGPESYSVPLSDGEGVTHFGARARVLPAFSAMLAAAGRIPQENWPLYGLDAAQVTGGGSAVAALDLAAYDLTEADRDEVITQLIFDIRAEGAADPRDHFVDVCAVNGLTPHDRA
;
A
#
# COMPACT_ATOMS: atom_id res chain seq x y z
N MET A 1 -18.72 8.12 -4.82
CA MET A 1 -17.26 8.29 -4.71
C MET A 1 -16.67 6.94 -5.07
N THR A 2 -15.86 6.86 -6.13
CA THR A 2 -15.32 5.58 -6.61
C THR A 2 -14.24 5.12 -5.64
N HIS A 3 -14.40 3.93 -5.06
CA HIS A 3 -13.37 3.28 -4.28
C HIS A 3 -12.56 2.33 -5.16
N TYR A 4 -11.32 2.09 -4.78
CA TYR A 4 -10.44 1.13 -5.44
C TYR A 4 -10.10 0.00 -4.47
N SER A 5 -10.06 -1.23 -4.98
CA SER A 5 -9.50 -2.37 -4.26
C SER A 5 -7.98 -2.27 -4.33
N ALA A 6 -7.31 -2.27 -3.18
CA ALA A 6 -5.86 -2.25 -3.10
C ALA A 6 -5.34 -3.50 -2.39
N VAL A 7 -4.33 -4.11 -2.97
CA VAL A 7 -3.46 -5.09 -2.33
C VAL A 7 -2.16 -4.38 -2.01
N LEU A 8 -1.74 -4.42 -0.76
CA LEU A 8 -0.51 -3.82 -0.26
C LEU A 8 0.31 -4.93 0.39
N ILE A 9 1.57 -5.06 0.03
CA ILE A 9 2.46 -6.10 0.55
C ILE A 9 3.78 -5.44 0.94
N ILE A 10 4.24 -5.73 2.15
CA ILE A 10 5.48 -5.18 2.70
C ILE A 10 6.42 -6.31 3.16
N PRO A 11 7.74 -6.15 3.02
CA PRO A 11 8.71 -7.03 3.68
C PRO A 11 8.51 -7.13 5.21
N ALA A 12 8.77 -8.31 5.77
CA ALA A 12 8.52 -8.60 7.19
C ALA A 12 9.37 -7.75 8.15
N ASP A 13 10.58 -7.34 7.74
CA ASP A 13 11.46 -6.44 8.47
C ASP A 13 10.94 -5.00 8.57
N LEU A 14 10.01 -4.62 7.68
CA LEU A 14 9.37 -3.31 7.64
C LEU A 14 7.95 -3.31 8.23
N LEU A 15 7.47 -4.45 8.75
CA LEU A 15 6.09 -4.59 9.24
C LEU A 15 5.72 -3.52 10.26
N ASP A 16 6.55 -3.31 11.28
CA ASP A 16 6.29 -2.35 12.36
C ASP A 16 6.23 -0.92 11.81
N LYS A 17 7.17 -0.55 10.93
CA LYS A 17 7.21 0.77 10.29
C LYS A 17 6.00 1.00 9.39
N ALA A 18 5.60 -0.02 8.63
CA ALA A 18 4.46 0.07 7.72
C ALA A 18 3.12 0.16 8.46
N ASN A 19 2.98 -0.55 9.58
CA ASN A 19 1.83 -0.43 10.47
C ASN A 19 1.79 0.93 11.17
N ALA A 20 2.92 1.46 11.63
CA ALA A 20 3.02 2.80 12.18
C ALA A 20 2.65 3.87 11.14
N LEU A 21 3.09 3.72 9.88
CA LEU A 21 2.75 4.64 8.80
C LEU A 21 1.25 4.55 8.47
N GLY A 22 0.69 3.34 8.44
CA GLY A 22 -0.75 3.13 8.31
C GLY A 22 -1.54 3.81 9.42
N ALA A 23 -1.07 3.74 10.67
CA ALA A 23 -1.67 4.43 11.80
C ALA A 23 -1.58 5.97 11.68
N ALA A 24 -0.44 6.51 11.23
CA ALA A 24 -0.26 7.94 10.96
C ALA A 24 -1.22 8.45 9.87
N MET A 25 -1.50 7.61 8.87
CA MET A 25 -2.47 7.89 7.81
C MET A 25 -3.94 7.67 8.25
N GLY A 26 -4.18 7.21 9.48
CA GLY A 26 -5.52 6.97 10.03
C GLY A 26 -6.13 5.61 9.69
N HIS A 27 -5.36 4.66 9.16
CA HIS A 27 -5.82 3.29 8.82
C HIS A 27 -5.76 2.31 10.01
N GLY A 28 -5.06 2.68 11.09
CA GLY A 28 -4.93 1.88 12.32
C GLY A 28 -3.67 1.01 12.37
N PRO A 29 -3.36 0.44 13.55
CA PRO A 29 -2.04 -0.11 13.86
C PRO A 29 -1.75 -1.53 13.35
N GLU A 30 -2.75 -2.26 12.84
CA GLU A 30 -2.57 -3.65 12.35
C GLU A 30 -3.06 -3.79 10.90
N SER A 31 -2.66 -2.84 10.07
CA SER A 31 -3.07 -2.77 8.66
C SER A 31 -2.54 -3.97 7.86
N TYR A 32 -1.29 -4.39 8.12
CA TYR A 32 -0.65 -5.54 7.48
C TYR A 32 -0.75 -6.76 8.40
N SER A 33 -1.60 -7.72 8.04
CA SER A 33 -2.01 -8.81 8.95
C SER A 33 -2.01 -10.20 8.33
N VAL A 34 -1.76 -10.32 7.02
CA VAL A 34 -1.71 -11.61 6.32
C VAL A 34 -0.25 -12.01 6.10
N PRO A 35 0.28 -13.00 6.82
CA PRO A 35 1.64 -13.47 6.58
C PRO A 35 1.76 -14.14 5.21
N LEU A 36 2.84 -13.84 4.50
CA LEU A 36 3.15 -14.35 3.16
C LEU A 36 4.55 -14.98 3.16
N SER A 37 4.70 -16.09 2.43
CA SER A 37 5.97 -16.83 2.32
C SER A 37 6.38 -17.04 0.87
N ASP A 38 7.69 -17.10 0.65
CA ASP A 38 8.33 -17.50 -0.61
C ASP A 38 8.62 -19.02 -0.67
N GLY A 39 8.20 -19.79 0.33
CA GLY A 39 8.44 -21.23 0.46
C GLY A 39 9.42 -21.62 1.57
N GLU A 40 10.21 -20.68 2.11
CA GLU A 40 11.21 -20.97 3.17
C GLU A 40 10.82 -20.40 4.54
N GLY A 41 9.98 -19.36 4.56
CA GLY A 41 9.45 -18.77 5.79
C GLY A 41 8.56 -17.57 5.51
N VAL A 42 8.01 -16.93 6.54
CA VAL A 42 7.26 -15.67 6.37
C VAL A 42 8.24 -14.55 6.06
N THR A 43 8.17 -14.03 4.83
CA THR A 43 9.06 -12.96 4.35
C THR A 43 8.33 -11.65 4.15
N HIS A 44 7.00 -11.68 4.00
CA HIS A 44 6.19 -10.49 3.76
C HIS A 44 4.88 -10.54 4.53
N PHE A 45 4.22 -9.37 4.62
CA PHE A 45 2.88 -9.25 5.14
C PHE A 45 1.99 -8.46 4.17
N GLY A 46 0.80 -9.00 3.93
CA GLY A 46 -0.21 -8.42 3.08
C GLY A 46 -1.29 -7.67 3.86
N ALA A 47 -1.82 -6.63 3.24
CA ALA A 47 -3.02 -5.91 3.61
C ALA A 47 -3.96 -5.83 2.40
N ARG A 48 -5.26 -5.95 2.66
CA ARG A 48 -6.31 -5.68 1.67
C ARG A 48 -7.06 -4.45 2.13
N ALA A 49 -7.09 -3.43 1.31
CA ALA A 49 -7.70 -2.16 1.66
C ALA A 49 -8.64 -1.67 0.56
N ARG A 50 -9.63 -0.86 0.97
CA ARG A 50 -10.35 0.02 0.06
C ARG A 50 -9.66 1.37 0.13
N VAL A 51 -9.17 1.85 -1.00
CA VAL A 51 -8.45 3.11 -1.07
C VAL A 51 -9.22 4.16 -1.84
N LEU A 52 -9.01 5.41 -1.46
CA LEU A 52 -9.49 6.57 -2.19
C LEU A 52 -8.45 7.00 -3.23
N PRO A 53 -8.84 7.80 -4.24
CA PRO A 53 -7.88 8.40 -5.18
C PRO A 53 -6.71 9.11 -4.49
N ALA A 54 -6.92 9.69 -3.30
CA ALA A 54 -5.88 10.34 -2.50
C ALA A 54 -4.70 9.40 -2.16
N PHE A 55 -4.94 8.10 -1.97
CA PHE A 55 -3.89 7.12 -1.74
C PHE A 55 -3.07 6.87 -3.00
N SER A 56 -3.73 6.70 -4.15
CA SER A 56 -3.05 6.60 -5.44
C SER A 56 -2.27 7.87 -5.77
N ALA A 57 -2.79 9.05 -5.39
CA ALA A 57 -2.12 10.33 -5.56
C ALA A 57 -0.82 10.41 -4.75
N MET A 58 -0.80 9.89 -3.51
CA MET A 58 0.42 9.74 -2.72
C MET A 58 1.45 8.85 -3.43
N LEU A 59 1.04 7.67 -3.90
CA LEU A 59 1.95 6.75 -4.58
C LEU A 59 2.49 7.36 -5.89
N ALA A 60 1.66 8.06 -6.64
CA ALA A 60 2.07 8.84 -7.81
C ALA A 60 3.07 9.94 -7.44
N ALA A 61 2.85 10.67 -6.34
CA ALA A 61 3.76 11.72 -5.88
C ALA A 61 5.13 11.17 -5.46
N ALA A 62 5.15 9.94 -4.92
CA ALA A 62 6.36 9.19 -4.63
C ALA A 62 7.00 8.53 -5.88
N GLY A 63 6.48 8.79 -7.08
CA GLY A 63 7.00 8.23 -8.33
C GLY A 63 6.70 6.74 -8.54
N ARG A 64 5.84 6.14 -7.73
CA ARG A 64 5.47 4.72 -7.81
C ARG A 64 4.43 4.41 -8.90
N ILE A 65 3.70 5.43 -9.35
CA ILE A 65 2.73 5.33 -10.46
C ILE A 65 3.20 6.27 -11.58
N PRO A 66 3.60 5.72 -12.76
CA PRO A 66 3.97 6.52 -13.92
C PRO A 66 2.85 7.46 -14.36
N GLN A 67 3.22 8.63 -14.88
CA GLN A 67 2.26 9.70 -15.23
C GLN A 67 1.23 9.25 -16.27
N GLU A 68 1.64 8.42 -17.21
CA GLU A 68 0.77 7.81 -18.23
C GLU A 68 -0.36 6.95 -17.63
N ASN A 69 -0.18 6.43 -16.42
CA ASN A 69 -1.14 5.56 -15.74
C ASN A 69 -2.08 6.33 -14.79
N TRP A 70 -1.84 7.63 -14.54
CA TRP A 70 -2.69 8.45 -13.68
C TRP A 70 -4.19 8.41 -14.03
N PRO A 71 -4.60 8.43 -15.31
CA PRO A 71 -6.02 8.37 -15.68
C PRO A 71 -6.72 7.10 -15.21
N LEU A 72 -6.00 5.97 -15.08
CA LEU A 72 -6.57 4.69 -14.59
C LEU A 72 -7.04 4.79 -13.13
N TYR A 73 -6.43 5.71 -12.37
CA TYR A 73 -6.73 5.96 -10.96
C TYR A 73 -7.56 7.23 -10.74
N GLY A 74 -8.04 7.86 -11.82
CA GLY A 74 -8.76 9.13 -11.75
C GLY A 74 -7.92 10.26 -11.17
N LEU A 75 -6.62 10.27 -11.48
CA LEU A 75 -5.65 11.25 -11.01
C LEU A 75 -5.34 12.32 -12.06
N ASP A 76 -5.16 13.54 -11.59
CA ASP A 76 -4.55 14.67 -12.29
C ASP A 76 -3.34 15.23 -11.51
N ALA A 77 -2.61 16.17 -12.12
CA ALA A 77 -1.41 16.75 -11.52
C ALA A 77 -1.66 17.50 -10.20
N ALA A 78 -2.85 18.09 -10.02
CA ALA A 78 -3.20 18.81 -8.80
C ALA A 78 -3.44 17.81 -7.65
N GLN A 79 -4.12 16.70 -7.93
CA GLN A 79 -4.34 15.63 -6.97
C GLN A 79 -3.01 15.01 -6.52
N VAL A 80 -2.10 14.72 -7.46
CA VAL A 80 -0.77 14.17 -7.14
C VAL A 80 0.04 15.12 -6.25
N THR A 81 0.08 16.40 -6.60
CA THR A 81 0.74 17.43 -5.78
C THR A 81 0.13 17.52 -4.37
N GLY A 82 -1.20 17.47 -4.28
CA GLY A 82 -1.93 17.47 -3.01
C GLY A 82 -1.66 16.22 -2.16
N GLY A 83 -1.61 15.03 -2.78
CA GLY A 83 -1.31 13.77 -2.12
C GLY A 83 0.10 13.75 -1.52
N GLY A 84 1.10 14.21 -2.27
CA GLY A 84 2.47 14.38 -1.74
C GLY A 84 2.53 15.36 -0.56
N SER A 85 1.78 16.46 -0.64
CA SER A 85 1.72 17.46 0.43
C SER A 85 1.06 16.91 1.71
N ALA A 86 -0.02 16.13 1.58
CA ALA A 86 -0.70 15.52 2.72
C ALA A 86 0.19 14.52 3.48
N VAL A 87 1.02 13.79 2.76
CA VAL A 87 1.91 12.77 3.33
C VAL A 87 3.17 13.38 3.93
N ALA A 88 3.66 14.47 3.36
CA ALA A 88 4.72 15.29 3.96
C ALA A 88 4.27 15.99 5.25
N ALA A 89 2.96 16.21 5.43
CA ALA A 89 2.41 16.87 6.62
C ALA A 89 2.13 15.91 7.79
N LEU A 90 2.35 14.61 7.64
CA LEU A 90 2.17 13.63 8.72
C LEU A 90 3.16 13.90 9.86
N ASP A 91 2.68 13.90 11.10
CA ASP A 91 3.53 13.93 12.28
C ASP A 91 4.15 12.55 12.52
N LEU A 92 5.17 12.21 11.74
CA LEU A 92 5.83 10.90 11.77
C LEU A 92 6.47 10.62 13.15
N ALA A 93 6.96 11.65 13.83
CA ALA A 93 7.60 11.51 15.14
C ALA A 93 6.62 11.04 16.23
N ALA A 94 5.33 11.38 16.12
CA ALA A 94 4.29 10.86 17.01
C ALA A 94 4.08 9.34 16.90
N TYR A 95 4.62 8.72 15.85
CA TYR A 95 4.55 7.28 15.57
C TYR A 95 5.94 6.62 15.52
N ASP A 96 6.95 7.26 16.10
CA ASP A 96 8.35 6.79 16.10
C ASP A 96 8.93 6.55 14.69
N LEU A 97 8.47 7.33 13.70
CA LEU A 97 8.92 7.26 12.31
C LEU A 97 9.75 8.48 11.91
N THR A 98 10.70 8.26 11.01
CA THR A 98 11.42 9.30 10.28
C THR A 98 10.92 9.39 8.82
N GLU A 99 11.29 10.46 8.12
CA GLU A 99 11.06 10.57 6.69
C GLU A 99 11.74 9.43 5.91
N ALA A 100 12.93 9.01 6.35
CA ALA A 100 13.64 7.88 5.76
C ALA A 100 12.86 6.56 5.91
N ASP A 101 12.23 6.34 7.06
CA ASP A 101 11.39 5.15 7.30
C ASP A 101 10.16 5.14 6.37
N ARG A 102 9.51 6.30 6.23
CA ARG A 102 8.38 6.45 5.28
C ARG A 102 8.82 6.14 3.86
N ASP A 103 9.93 6.73 3.42
CA ASP A 103 10.42 6.59 2.04
C ASP A 103 10.89 5.15 1.77
N GLU A 104 11.47 4.49 2.76
CA GLU A 104 11.82 3.06 2.71
C GLU A 104 10.56 2.19 2.56
N VAL A 105 9.54 2.41 3.40
CA VAL A 105 8.26 1.68 3.32
C VAL A 105 7.60 1.88 1.95
N ILE A 106 7.48 3.12 1.46
CA ILE A 106 6.86 3.42 0.16
C ILE A 106 7.64 2.79 -1.00
N THR A 107 8.97 2.74 -0.89
CA THR A 107 9.86 2.18 -1.92
C THR A 107 9.78 0.66 -1.98
N GLN A 108 9.69 0.00 -0.82
CA GLN A 108 9.62 -1.46 -0.71
C GLN A 108 8.19 -2.00 -0.83
N LEU A 109 7.19 -1.13 -0.73
CA LEU A 109 5.79 -1.49 -0.90
C LEU A 109 5.54 -2.06 -2.29
N ILE A 110 5.15 -3.33 -2.31
CA ILE A 110 4.50 -3.98 -3.44
C ILE A 110 3.02 -3.64 -3.36
N PHE A 111 2.43 -3.17 -4.46
CA PHE A 111 1.01 -2.86 -4.50
C PHE A 111 0.40 -3.18 -5.85
N ASP A 112 -0.90 -3.49 -5.83
CA ASP A 112 -1.77 -3.44 -6.99
C ASP A 112 -3.08 -2.77 -6.60
N ILE A 113 -3.59 -1.92 -7.49
CA ILE A 113 -4.80 -1.14 -7.24
C ILE A 113 -5.71 -1.32 -8.46
N ARG A 114 -6.92 -1.85 -8.21
CA ARG A 114 -7.93 -2.11 -9.23
C ARG A 114 -9.21 -1.34 -8.92
N ALA A 115 -9.95 -0.94 -9.94
CA ALA A 115 -11.28 -0.37 -9.76
C ALA A 115 -12.19 -1.36 -9.00
N GLU A 116 -13.05 -0.86 -8.11
CA GLU A 116 -13.99 -1.72 -7.39
C GLU A 116 -14.90 -2.49 -8.36
N GLY A 117 -15.00 -3.81 -8.18
CA GLY A 117 -15.75 -4.71 -9.07
C GLY A 117 -14.97 -5.20 -10.30
N ALA A 118 -13.73 -4.76 -10.52
CA ALA A 118 -12.90 -5.24 -11.62
C ALA A 118 -12.45 -6.71 -11.48
N ALA A 119 -12.37 -7.21 -10.25
CA ALA A 119 -12.07 -8.60 -9.91
C ALA A 119 -12.59 -8.93 -8.51
N ASP A 120 -12.76 -10.22 -8.19
CA ASP A 120 -13.02 -10.66 -6.82
C ASP A 120 -11.81 -10.25 -5.93
N PRO A 121 -12.03 -9.65 -4.74
CA PRO A 121 -10.93 -9.21 -3.88
C PRO A 121 -9.99 -10.33 -3.42
N ARG A 122 -10.45 -11.59 -3.35
CA ARG A 122 -9.60 -12.74 -3.01
C ARG A 122 -8.72 -13.10 -4.20
N ASP A 123 -9.30 -13.17 -5.39
CA ASP A 123 -8.55 -13.47 -6.62
C ASP A 123 -7.51 -12.38 -6.89
N HIS A 124 -7.88 -11.10 -6.72
CA HIS A 124 -6.95 -9.97 -6.79
C HIS A 124 -5.75 -10.16 -5.84
N PHE A 125 -5.99 -10.53 -4.59
CA PHE A 125 -4.91 -10.73 -3.62
C PHE A 125 -4.02 -11.93 -3.99
N VAL A 126 -4.61 -13.04 -4.41
CA VAL A 126 -3.89 -14.25 -4.84
C VAL A 126 -3.05 -13.95 -6.09
N ASP A 127 -3.60 -13.24 -7.08
CA ASP A 127 -2.88 -12.84 -8.29
C ASP A 127 -1.60 -12.05 -7.94
N VAL A 128 -1.74 -11.05 -7.06
CA VAL A 128 -0.63 -10.18 -6.69
C VAL A 128 0.43 -10.96 -5.91
N CYS A 129 0.01 -11.85 -5.01
CA CYS A 129 0.95 -12.74 -4.32
C CYS A 129 1.70 -13.63 -5.33
N ALA A 130 0.98 -14.29 -6.24
CA ALA A 130 1.56 -15.21 -7.22
C ALA A 130 2.56 -14.53 -8.17
N VAL A 131 2.24 -13.33 -8.67
CA VAL A 131 3.15 -12.53 -9.52
C VAL A 131 4.45 -12.17 -8.80
N ASN A 132 4.41 -12.05 -7.48
CA ASN A 132 5.58 -11.73 -6.65
C ASN A 132 6.23 -12.99 -6.03
N GLY A 133 5.82 -14.20 -6.41
CA GLY A 133 6.37 -15.44 -5.87
C GLY A 133 6.02 -15.69 -4.40
N LEU A 134 4.95 -15.06 -3.92
CA LEU A 134 4.47 -15.14 -2.54
C LEU A 134 3.25 -16.04 -2.44
N THR A 135 3.16 -16.78 -1.35
CA THR A 135 2.01 -17.60 -0.98
C THR A 135 1.44 -17.11 0.34
N PRO A 136 0.14 -16.78 0.41
CA PRO A 136 -0.48 -16.39 1.65
C PRO A 136 -0.62 -17.60 2.58
N HIS A 137 -0.22 -17.42 3.83
CA HIS A 137 -0.62 -18.32 4.89
C HIS A 137 -2.06 -17.96 5.24
N ASP A 138 -3.00 -18.79 4.79
CA ASP A 138 -4.41 -18.66 5.14
C ASP A 138 -4.55 -18.43 6.65
N ARG A 139 -5.16 -17.30 7.04
CA ARG A 139 -6.00 -17.32 8.24
C ARG A 139 -7.27 -18.03 7.81
N ALA A 140 -7.39 -19.29 8.22
CA ALA A 140 -8.67 -19.97 8.37
C ALA A 140 -9.68 -19.07 9.10
#